data_AF-A0A1V9XSG9-F1
#
_entry.id   AF-A0A1V9XSG9-F1
#
_cell.length_a   1.000
_cell.length_b   1.000
_cell.length_c   1.000
_cell.angle_alpha   90.00
_cell.angle_beta   90.00
_cell.angle_gamma   90.00
#
_symmetry.space_group_name_H-M   'P 1'
#
loop_
_entity.id
_entity.type
_entity.pdbx_description
1 polymer ?
#
loop_
_entity_poly.entity_id
_entity_poly.type
_entity_poly.pdbx_seq_one_letter_code
_entity_poly.pdbx_strand_id
1 'polypeptide(L)'
;MSKKEVLALLVVFILFVVFGGAVFMAVEGPHEVERRHELTELRQKFFDKLNKLQHPNFTREEMVSMIQNLTNARMRNLIDMTGKETNVNWNFYNSFFFAITVVTTIGYGHVSPSTVPGRLFCVAYAMLGVPLTGILLAAIGDHFSKHLVKRINAARK
;
A
#
# COMPACT_ATOMS: atom_id res chain seq x y z
N MET A 1 13.87 -20.85 -24.47
CA MET A 1 14.29 -21.21 -23.11
C MET A 1 14.06 -22.69 -22.86
N SER A 2 15.09 -23.43 -22.46
CA SER A 2 14.97 -24.82 -22.05
C SER A 2 14.39 -24.95 -20.63
N LYS A 3 13.83 -26.11 -20.28
CA LYS A 3 13.34 -26.39 -18.92
C LYS A 3 14.42 -26.18 -17.84
N LYS A 4 15.69 -26.42 -18.18
CA LYS A 4 16.84 -26.23 -17.28
C LYS A 4 17.11 -24.74 -17.02
N GLU A 5 16.94 -23.89 -18.02
CA GLU A 5 17.12 -22.44 -17.90
C GLU A 5 16.01 -21.80 -17.06
N VAL A 6 14.76 -22.21 -17.27
CA VAL A 6 13.62 -21.78 -16.43
C VAL A 6 13.86 -22.15 -14.97
N LEU A 7 14.30 -23.38 -14.72
CA LEU A 7 14.59 -23.86 -13.36
C LEU A 7 15.73 -23.07 -12.72
N ALA A 8 16.80 -22.80 -13.46
CA ALA A 8 17.92 -21.99 -12.96
C ALA A 8 17.48 -20.57 -12.60
N LEU A 9 16.69 -19.92 -13.46
CA LEU A 9 16.14 -18.58 -13.19
C LEU A 9 15.24 -18.56 -11.96
N LEU A 10 14.40 -19.58 -11.80
CA LEU A 10 13.53 -19.70 -10.63
C LEU A 10 14.36 -19.83 -9.33
N VAL A 11 15.41 -20.66 -9.33
CA VAL A 11 16.30 -20.82 -8.18
C VAL A 11 16.99 -19.49 -7.85
N VAL A 12 17.53 -18.79 -8.85
CA VAL A 12 18.16 -17.49 -8.64
C VAL A 12 17.17 -16.47 -8.09
N PHE A 13 15.95 -16.42 -8.61
CA PHE A 13 14.91 -15.52 -8.12
C PHE A 13 14.55 -15.80 -6.65
N ILE A 14 14.38 -17.07 -6.29
CA ILE A 14 14.11 -17.47 -4.89
C ILE A 14 15.26 -17.03 -3.98
N LEU A 15 16.51 -17.29 -4.37
CA LEU A 15 17.68 -16.88 -3.59
C LEU A 15 17.75 -15.35 -3.44
N PHE A 16 17.42 -14.61 -4.49
CA PHE A 16 17.38 -13.15 -4.46
C PHE A 16 16.32 -12.62 -3.49
N VAL A 17 15.11 -13.18 -3.50
CA VAL A 17 14.03 -12.79 -2.57
C VAL A 17 14.38 -13.15 -1.13
N VAL A 18 14.97 -14.34 -0.89
CA VAL A 18 15.42 -14.76 0.45
C VAL A 18 16.52 -13.83 0.96
N PHE A 19 17.49 -13.48 0.13
CA PHE A 19 18.54 -12.53 0.47
C PHE A 19 17.95 -11.16 0.84
N GLY A 20 17.06 -10.62 0.00
CA GLY A 20 16.37 -9.36 0.29
C GLY A 20 15.59 -9.40 1.60
N GLY A 21 14.85 -10.49 1.85
CA GLY A 21 14.13 -10.70 3.10
C GLY A 21 15.05 -10.75 4.33
N ALA A 22 16.20 -11.42 4.24
CA ALA A 22 17.19 -11.46 5.31
C ALA A 22 17.80 -10.08 5.59
N VAL A 23 18.09 -9.29 4.55
CA VAL A 23 18.59 -7.92 4.69
C VAL A 23 17.54 -7.03 5.36
N PHE A 24 16.28 -7.03 4.91
CA PHE A 24 15.23 -6.25 5.55
C PHE A 24 15.02 -6.67 7.00
N MET A 25 15.01 -7.96 7.31
CA MET A 25 14.91 -8.45 8.68
C MET A 25 16.05 -7.93 9.57
N ALA A 26 17.29 -7.95 9.06
CA ALA A 26 18.46 -7.51 9.83
C ALA A 26 18.50 -5.98 10.03
N VAL A 27 18.06 -5.21 9.03
CA VAL A 27 18.11 -3.73 9.05
C VAL A 27 16.90 -3.12 9.75
N GLU A 28 15.68 -3.56 9.41
CA GLU A 28 14.43 -2.97 9.91
C GLU A 28 13.95 -3.63 11.21
N GLY A 29 14.26 -4.91 11.42
CA GLY A 29 13.78 -5.69 12.57
C GLY A 29 14.15 -5.08 13.93
N PRO A 30 15.43 -4.76 14.20
CA PRO A 30 15.83 -4.15 15.48
C PRO A 30 15.13 -2.81 15.75
N HIS A 31 15.03 -1.95 14.73
CA HIS A 31 14.37 -0.64 14.83
C HIS A 31 12.85 -0.76 15.05
N GLU A 32 12.20 -1.80 14.51
CA GLU A 32 10.79 -2.07 14.81
C GLU A 32 10.60 -2.49 16.28
N VAL A 33 11.48 -3.35 16.80
CA VAL A 33 11.43 -3.81 18.20
C VAL A 33 11.60 -2.65 19.17
N GLU A 34 12.57 -1.77 18.92
CA GLU A 34 12.80 -0.57 19.75
C GLU A 34 11.56 0.34 19.76
N ARG A 35 10.99 0.67 18.60
CA ARG A 35 9.75 1.48 18.51
C ARG A 35 8.57 0.82 19.24
N ARG A 36 8.45 -0.51 19.20
CA ARG A 36 7.41 -1.24 19.95
C ARG A 36 7.61 -1.12 21.47
N HIS A 37 8.85 -1.16 21.94
CA HIS A 37 9.16 -0.93 23.36
C HIS A 37 8.81 0.50 23.78
N GLU A 38 9.23 1.51 23.01
CA GLU A 38 8.90 2.93 23.27
C GLU A 38 7.39 3.17 23.33
N LEU A 39 6.63 2.62 22.38
CA LEU A 39 5.16 2.72 22.36
C LEU A 39 4.52 2.06 23.57
N THR A 40 5.05 0.93 24.02
CA THR A 40 4.54 0.22 25.20
C THR A 40 4.77 1.02 26.47
N GLU A 41 5.96 1.61 26.63
CA GLU A 41 6.26 2.50 27.75
C GLU A 41 5.41 3.77 27.74
N LEU A 42 5.26 4.41 26.57
CA LEU A 42 4.44 5.60 26.41
C LEU A 42 2.98 5.33 26.81
N ARG A 43 2.45 4.18 26.35
CA ARG A 43 1.10 3.73 26.70
C ARG A 43 0.94 3.54 28.21
N GLN A 44 1.91 2.90 28.88
CA GLN A 44 1.87 2.72 30.34
C GLN A 44 1.89 4.07 31.06
N LYS A 45 2.86 4.95 30.73
CA LYS A 45 2.97 6.30 31.31
C LYS A 45 1.70 7.12 31.13
N PHE A 46 1.05 7.01 29.96
CA PHE A 46 -0.22 7.67 29.69
C PHE A 46 -1.34 7.14 30.60
N PHE A 47 -1.49 5.82 30.71
CA PHE A 47 -2.52 5.22 31.56
C PHE A 47 -2.32 5.48 33.05
N ASP A 48 -1.08 5.51 33.53
CA ASP A 48 -0.78 5.84 34.92
C ASP A 48 -1.15 7.29 35.25
N LYS A 49 -0.93 8.22 34.32
CA LYS A 49 -1.37 9.62 34.46
C LYS A 49 -2.89 9.71 34.47
N LEU A 50 -3.59 8.99 33.59
CA LEU A 50 -5.05 8.97 33.55
C LEU A 50 -5.67 8.41 34.84
N ASN A 51 -5.13 7.30 35.35
CA ASN A 51 -5.62 6.70 36.60
C ASN A 51 -5.49 7.66 37.79
N LYS A 52 -4.46 8.52 37.81
CA LYS A 52 -4.27 9.52 38.88
C LYS A 52 -5.26 10.70 38.81
N LEU A 53 -5.88 10.93 37.65
CA LEU A 53 -6.77 12.08 37.43
C LEU A 53 -8.23 11.80 37.78
N GLN A 54 -8.60 10.56 38.18
CA GLN A 54 -9.95 10.06 38.51
C GLN A 54 -11.08 11.08 38.29
N HIS A 55 -11.53 11.21 37.04
CA HIS A 55 -12.64 12.11 36.71
C HIS A 55 -13.96 11.32 36.64
N PRO A 56 -15.00 11.72 37.38
CA PRO A 56 -16.25 10.94 37.50
C PRO A 56 -17.05 10.80 36.20
N ASN A 57 -16.81 11.67 35.21
CA ASN A 57 -17.57 11.73 33.96
C ASN A 57 -16.79 11.25 32.71
N PHE A 58 -15.59 10.69 32.88
CA PHE A 58 -14.80 10.23 31.72
C PHE A 58 -14.06 8.95 32.06
N THR A 59 -14.66 7.83 31.66
CA THR A 59 -14.17 6.49 31.98
C THR A 59 -12.99 6.10 31.10
N ARG A 60 -12.24 5.08 31.54
CA ARG A 60 -11.14 4.49 30.78
C ARG A 60 -11.63 3.93 29.44
N GLU A 61 -12.79 3.30 29.44
CA GLU A 61 -13.40 2.65 28.30
C GLU A 61 -13.79 3.68 27.22
N GLU A 62 -14.39 4.79 27.64
CA GLU A 62 -14.73 5.92 26.75
C GLU A 62 -13.48 6.54 26.12
N MET A 63 -12.41 6.72 26.90
CA MET A 63 -11.13 7.21 26.39
C MET A 63 -10.51 6.29 25.34
N VAL A 64 -10.46 4.99 25.62
CA VAL A 64 -9.90 4.00 24.70
C VAL A 64 -10.74 3.95 23.42
N SER A 65 -12.06 3.94 23.54
CA SER A 65 -12.99 4.03 22.41
C SER A 65 -12.74 5.27 21.55
N MET A 66 -12.61 6.44 22.18
CA MET A 66 -12.35 7.69 21.46
C MET A 66 -11.02 7.66 20.71
N ILE A 67 -9.93 7.21 21.37
CA ILE A 67 -8.62 7.07 20.73
C ILE A 67 -8.67 6.09 19.56
N GLN A 68 -9.36 4.96 19.71
CA GLN A 68 -9.54 3.99 18.63
C GLN A 68 -10.31 4.59 17.44
N ASN A 69 -11.41 5.32 17.71
CA ASN A 69 -12.21 5.95 16.67
C ASN A 69 -11.42 7.02 15.90
N LEU A 70 -10.66 7.87 16.61
CA LEU A 70 -9.80 8.87 15.99
C LEU A 70 -8.65 8.23 15.21
N THR A 71 -8.03 7.18 15.74
CA THR A 71 -6.98 6.43 15.03
C THR A 71 -7.53 5.79 13.76
N ASN A 72 -8.72 5.19 13.82
CA ASN A 72 -9.40 4.60 12.67
C ASN A 72 -9.77 5.67 11.62
N ALA A 73 -10.25 6.83 12.05
CA ALA A 73 -10.51 7.97 11.16
C ALA A 73 -9.24 8.44 10.47
N ARG A 74 -8.12 8.53 11.20
CA ARG A 74 -6.81 8.90 10.66
C ARG A 74 -6.27 7.85 9.67
N MET A 75 -6.36 6.56 10.00
CA MET A 75 -5.95 5.47 9.10
C MET A 75 -6.75 5.45 7.80
N ARG A 76 -8.01 5.89 7.84
CA ARG A 76 -8.86 6.04 6.64
C ARG A 76 -8.69 7.39 5.94
N ASN A 77 -7.70 8.19 6.36
CA ASN A 77 -7.46 9.54 5.85
C ASN A 77 -8.75 10.38 5.84
N LEU A 78 -9.48 10.38 6.96
CA LEU A 78 -10.66 11.23 7.17
C LEU A 78 -10.31 12.50 7.97
N ILE A 79 -9.25 12.44 8.77
CA ILE A 79 -8.75 13.56 9.56
C ILE A 79 -7.22 13.71 9.41
N ASP A 80 -6.72 14.94 9.58
CA ASP A 80 -5.31 15.29 9.53
C ASP A 80 -4.59 15.06 10.87
N MET A 81 -3.30 15.43 10.96
CA MET A 81 -2.52 15.30 12.20
C MET A 81 -3.01 16.19 13.35
N THR A 82 -3.86 17.18 13.05
CA THR A 82 -4.45 18.12 14.01
C THR A 82 -5.90 17.77 14.38
N GLY A 83 -6.46 16.71 13.77
CA GLY A 83 -7.84 16.28 13.97
C GLY A 83 -8.86 17.01 13.10
N LYS A 84 -8.44 17.80 12.12
CA LYS A 84 -9.35 18.46 11.16
C LYS A 84 -9.71 17.50 10.03
N GLU A 85 -10.93 17.62 9.51
CA GLU A 85 -11.36 16.83 8.35
C GLU A 85 -10.45 17.08 7.14
N THR A 86 -10.08 15.99 6.47
CA THR A 86 -9.34 16.04 5.20
C THR A 86 -10.31 16.16 4.02
N ASN A 87 -9.76 16.42 2.84
CA ASN A 87 -10.54 16.36 1.60
C ASN A 87 -11.18 14.97 1.41
N VAL A 88 -12.33 14.95 0.74
CA VAL A 88 -13.05 13.71 0.39
C VAL A 88 -12.14 12.82 -0.45
N ASN A 89 -11.84 11.62 0.06
CA ASN A 89 -10.98 10.66 -0.62
C ASN A 89 -11.55 10.22 -1.97
N TRP A 90 -12.86 9.99 -2.07
CA TRP A 90 -13.55 9.56 -3.29
C TRP A 90 -14.06 10.73 -4.13
N ASN A 91 -13.20 11.71 -4.40
CA ASN A 91 -13.42 12.68 -5.47
C ASN A 91 -13.07 12.05 -6.83
N PHE A 92 -13.42 12.71 -7.94
CA PHE A 92 -13.19 12.17 -9.29
C PHE A 92 -11.71 11.84 -9.56
N TYR A 93 -10.80 12.75 -9.23
CA TYR A 93 -9.36 12.58 -9.49
C TYR A 93 -8.79 11.35 -8.77
N ASN A 94 -9.04 11.24 -7.47
CA ASN A 94 -8.58 10.10 -6.67
C ASN A 94 -9.27 8.78 -7.10
N SER A 95 -10.55 8.84 -7.49
CA SER A 95 -11.28 7.66 -7.97
C SER A 95 -10.74 7.17 -9.31
N PHE A 96 -10.42 8.09 -10.22
CA PHE A 96 -9.78 7.80 -11.50
C PHE A 96 -8.37 7.24 -11.31
N PHE A 97 -7.58 7.85 -10.43
CA PHE A 97 -6.25 7.36 -10.09
C PHE A 97 -6.31 5.96 -9.45
N PHE A 98 -7.24 5.73 -8.52
CA PHE A 98 -7.49 4.41 -7.95
C PHE A 98 -7.80 3.39 -9.04
N ALA A 99 -8.70 3.70 -9.98
CA ALA A 99 -9.03 2.82 -11.10
C ALA A 99 -7.80 2.46 -11.95
N ILE A 100 -6.92 3.43 -12.24
CA ILE A 100 -5.63 3.17 -12.90
C ILE A 100 -4.77 2.21 -12.09
N THR A 101 -4.60 2.44 -10.78
CA THR A 101 -3.75 1.59 -9.93
C THR A 101 -4.27 0.14 -9.82
N VAL A 102 -5.58 -0.06 -9.95
CA VAL A 102 -6.21 -1.39 -9.99
C VAL A 102 -5.85 -2.11 -11.28
N VAL A 103 -6.08 -1.49 -12.45
CA VAL A 103 -5.85 -2.16 -13.74
C VAL A 103 -4.37 -2.33 -14.08
N THR A 104 -3.51 -1.48 -13.53
CA THR A 104 -2.04 -1.59 -13.64
C THR A 104 -1.40 -2.46 -12.57
N THR A 105 -2.20 -3.05 -11.67
CA THR A 105 -1.75 -3.90 -10.56
C THR A 105 -0.73 -3.23 -9.62
N ILE A 106 -0.72 -1.90 -9.52
CA ILE A 106 0.17 -1.15 -8.61
C ILE A 106 -0.37 -1.22 -7.17
N GLY A 107 -1.66 -0.90 -7.00
CA GLY A 107 -2.38 -1.11 -5.75
C GLY A 107 -1.76 -0.50 -4.48
N TYR A 108 -1.47 0.81 -4.45
CA TYR A 108 -0.86 1.47 -3.29
C TYR A 108 -1.58 1.28 -1.94
N GLY A 109 -2.89 1.01 -1.93
CA GLY A 109 -3.64 0.68 -0.72
C GLY A 109 -4.02 1.86 0.20
N HIS A 110 -3.55 3.08 -0.08
CA HIS A 110 -3.88 4.29 0.71
C HIS A 110 -5.38 4.67 0.66
N VAL A 111 -6.09 4.32 -0.42
CA VAL A 111 -7.55 4.40 -0.56
C VAL A 111 -8.06 3.06 -1.09
N SER A 112 -9.14 2.53 -0.51
CA SER A 112 -9.70 1.23 -0.90
C SER A 112 -11.21 1.17 -0.65
N PRO A 113 -11.98 0.44 -1.49
CA PRO A 113 -13.43 0.34 -1.33
C PRO A 113 -13.76 -0.40 -0.04
N SER A 114 -14.44 0.30 0.88
CA SER A 114 -14.85 -0.28 2.16
C SER A 114 -16.24 -0.93 2.11
N THR A 115 -17.05 -0.57 1.12
CA THR A 115 -18.41 -1.11 0.96
C THR A 115 -18.38 -2.47 0.27
N VAL A 116 -19.33 -3.35 0.61
CA VAL A 116 -19.53 -4.63 -0.10
C VAL A 116 -19.70 -4.44 -1.61
N PRO A 117 -20.61 -3.57 -2.10
CA PRO A 117 -20.76 -3.35 -3.55
C PRO A 117 -19.49 -2.77 -4.19
N GLY A 118 -18.77 -1.86 -3.52
CA GLY A 118 -17.52 -1.31 -4.05
C GLY A 118 -16.43 -2.38 -4.20
N ARG A 119 -16.33 -3.31 -3.24
CA ARG A 119 -15.39 -4.44 -3.33
C ARG A 119 -15.76 -5.41 -4.45
N LEU A 120 -17.04 -5.75 -4.59
CA LEU A 120 -17.51 -6.62 -5.69
C LEU A 120 -17.25 -5.98 -7.05
N PHE A 121 -17.56 -4.69 -7.20
CA PHE A 121 -17.25 -3.94 -8.42
C PHE A 121 -15.74 -3.93 -8.68
N CYS A 122 -14.91 -3.67 -7.68
CA CYS A 122 -13.46 -3.67 -7.83
C CYS A 122 -12.92 -5.01 -8.34
N VAL A 123 -13.45 -6.14 -7.85
CA VAL A 123 -13.06 -7.48 -8.33
C VAL A 123 -13.44 -7.67 -9.79
N ALA A 124 -14.70 -7.37 -10.16
CA ALA A 124 -15.15 -7.45 -11.55
C ALA A 124 -14.35 -6.52 -12.50
N TYR A 125 -14.09 -5.30 -12.04
CA TYR A 125 -13.31 -4.30 -12.77
C TYR A 125 -11.86 -4.75 -12.99
N ALA A 126 -11.22 -5.33 -11.97
CA ALA A 126 -9.85 -5.85 -12.09
C ALA A 126 -9.76 -7.06 -13.04
N MET A 127 -10.73 -7.99 -12.99
CA MET A 127 -10.75 -9.17 -13.87
C MET A 127 -10.75 -8.80 -15.36
N LEU A 128 -11.42 -7.71 -15.74
CA LEU A 128 -11.47 -7.23 -17.11
C LEU A 128 -10.35 -6.24 -17.43
N GLY A 129 -10.03 -5.36 -16.48
CA GLY A 129 -9.08 -4.27 -16.66
C GLY A 129 -7.62 -4.74 -16.75
N VAL A 130 -7.20 -5.70 -15.93
CA VAL A 130 -5.80 -6.19 -15.94
C VAL A 130 -5.41 -6.82 -17.28
N PRO A 131 -6.21 -7.73 -17.88
CA PRO A 131 -5.92 -8.24 -19.23
C PRO A 131 -5.91 -7.14 -20.29
N LEU A 132 -6.86 -6.19 -20.22
CA LEU A 132 -6.92 -5.06 -21.15
C LEU A 132 -5.66 -4.20 -21.09
N THR A 133 -5.18 -3.89 -19.89
CA THR A 133 -3.93 -3.16 -19.69
C THR A 133 -2.74 -3.95 -20.22
N GLY A 134 -2.71 -5.28 -20.06
CA GLY A 134 -1.69 -6.14 -20.65
C GLY A 134 -1.64 -6.05 -22.18
N ILE A 135 -2.80 -6.11 -22.84
CA ILE A 135 -2.91 -5.96 -24.31
C ILE A 135 -2.44 -4.56 -24.75
N LEU A 136 -2.87 -3.51 -24.05
CA LEU A 136 -2.46 -2.14 -24.32
C LEU A 136 -0.93 -1.96 -24.19
N LEU A 137 -0.34 -2.50 -23.12
CA LEU A 137 1.12 -2.45 -22.90
C LEU A 137 1.88 -3.19 -24.00
N ALA A 138 1.39 -4.34 -24.45
CA ALA A 138 1.98 -5.05 -25.58
C ALA A 138 1.95 -4.22 -26.87
N ALA A 139 0.80 -3.60 -27.19
CA ALA A 139 0.65 -2.76 -28.38
C ALA A 139 1.56 -1.51 -28.32
N ILE A 140 1.65 -0.85 -27.16
CA ILE A 140 2.55 0.29 -26.95
C ILE A 140 4.02 -0.17 -27.06
N GLY A 141 4.37 -1.31 -26.46
CA GLY A 141 5.70 -1.90 -26.53
C GLY A 141 6.15 -2.18 -27.96
N ASP A 142 5.26 -2.74 -28.78
CA ASP A 142 5.51 -2.99 -30.21
C ASP A 142 5.74 -1.69 -31.00
N HIS A 143 4.90 -0.67 -30.74
CA HIS A 143 5.03 0.61 -31.42
C HIS A 143 6.33 1.32 -31.04
N PHE A 144 6.68 1.31 -29.74
CA PHE A 144 7.91 1.89 -29.23
C PHE A 144 9.15 1.16 -29.78
N SER A 145 9.14 -0.17 -29.76
CA SER A 145 10.23 -1.01 -30.30
C SER A 145 10.50 -0.71 -31.77
N LYS A 146 9.46 -0.63 -32.61
CA LYS A 146 9.60 -0.27 -34.04
C LYS A 146 10.22 1.10 -34.23
N HIS A 147 9.80 2.10 -33.46
CA HIS A 147 10.37 3.45 -33.52
C HIS A 147 11.83 3.49 -33.08
N LEU A 148 12.16 2.79 -32.01
CA LEU A 148 13.52 2.71 -31.49
C LEU A 148 14.45 2.04 -32.50
N VAL A 149 14.07 0.89 -33.06
CA VAL A 149 14.85 0.18 -34.08
C VAL A 149 15.05 1.03 -35.33
N LYS A 150 14.01 1.73 -35.79
CA LYS A 150 14.12 2.66 -36.92
C LYS A 150 15.14 3.76 -36.67
N ARG A 151 15.13 4.36 -35.46
CA ARG A 151 16.09 5.39 -35.07
C ARG A 151 17.52 4.87 -34.96
N ILE A 152 17.72 3.70 -34.36
CA ILE A 152 19.02 3.05 -34.26
C ILE A 152 19.58 2.78 -35.67
N ASN A 153 18.75 2.25 -36.58
CA ASN A 153 19.18 1.99 -37.96
C ASN A 153 19.49 3.27 -38.73
N ALA A 154 18.77 4.36 -38.48
CA ALA A 154 19.06 5.67 -39.09
C ALA A 154 20.37 6.28 -38.56
N ALA A 155 20.69 6.09 -37.27
CA ALA A 155 21.94 6.58 -36.67
C ALA A 155 23.17 5.74 -37.03
N ARG A 156 22.98 4.53 -37.54
CA ARG A 156 24.05 3.64 -38.03
C ARG A 156 24.47 3.93 -39.47
N LYS A 157 23.65 4.64 -40.24
CA LYS A 157 23.98 5.14 -41.59
C LYS A 157 24.71 6.46 -41.50
#